data_AF-A0A1X7N9N6-F1
#
_entry.id   AF-A0A1X7N9N6-F1
#
_cell.length_a   1.000
_cell.length_b   1.000
_cell.length_c   1.000
_cell.angle_alpha   90.00
_cell.angle_beta   90.00
_cell.angle_gamma   90.00
#
_symmetry.space_group_name_H-M   'P 1'
#
loop_
_entity.id
_entity.type
_entity.pdbx_description
1 polymer ?
#
loop_
_entity_poly.entity_id
_entity_poly.type
_entity_poly.pdbx_seq_one_letter_code
_entity_poly.pdbx_strand_id
1 'polypeptide(L)'
;MGRDFDQFQAMDTYSTWEKEFNHSSHYQVNQQLAHDNGLLREQLLSINEYTQKGQQKSLHFTQTALQEIADTCIEFNHIVITNQVIYVKDISKLASSPFNSLIFYLNQEPLKSKETTTEIMNRYFEANLVPYHYVKLIGRSIGIQKCCPYVYNTIAYVPEKGPTNAPVSWYALHHVVHAIKNSQSNLTFLHFRNQHEFSFDLGKKGYENQLVRVINLYSLQQLFKQRIMADFNLVELPSVEKELNVIQKRLQTATSIHLEPHSLQQFLNYLVYFKVQELLTKVLGEENPFIEEIMSTFKKPPFRFRFHK
;
A
#
# COMPACT_ATOMS: atom_id res chain seq x y z
N MET A 1 -15.82 36.78 28.69
CA MET A 1 -15.81 37.33 27.32
C MET A 1 -14.71 36.75 26.41
N GLY A 2 -14.07 35.61 26.74
CA GLY A 2 -13.04 35.01 25.87
C GLY A 2 -13.46 33.73 25.11
N ARG A 3 -14.48 32.99 25.60
CA ARG A 3 -14.89 31.71 24.99
C ARG A 3 -15.71 31.86 23.71
N ASP A 4 -16.46 32.96 23.56
CA ASP A 4 -17.28 33.21 22.36
C ASP A 4 -16.44 33.63 21.15
N PHE A 5 -15.26 34.22 21.37
CA PHE A 5 -14.39 34.69 20.28
C PHE A 5 -13.65 33.52 19.59
N ASP A 6 -13.12 32.57 20.37
CA ASP A 6 -12.46 31.37 19.85
C ASP A 6 -13.46 30.47 19.10
N GLN A 7 -14.70 30.41 19.56
CA GLN A 7 -15.75 29.63 18.92
C GLN A 7 -16.20 30.26 17.60
N PHE A 8 -16.28 31.60 17.53
CA PHE A 8 -16.54 32.33 16.29
C PHE A 8 -15.41 32.18 15.27
N GLN A 9 -14.15 32.30 15.69
CA GLN A 9 -13.00 32.08 14.81
C GLN A 9 -12.95 30.65 14.25
N ALA A 10 -13.28 29.65 15.07
CA ALA A 10 -13.34 28.26 14.62
C ALA A 10 -14.45 28.02 13.58
N MET A 11 -15.63 28.63 13.75
CA MET A 11 -16.73 28.52 12.78
C MET A 11 -16.42 29.25 11.47
N ASP A 12 -15.77 30.41 11.53
CA ASP A 12 -15.42 31.18 10.35
C ASP A 12 -14.32 30.47 9.53
N THR A 13 -13.34 29.89 10.23
CA THR A 13 -12.30 29.04 9.64
C THR A 13 -12.91 27.78 9.01
N TYR A 14 -13.88 27.15 9.67
CA TYR A 14 -14.58 25.98 9.12
C TYR A 14 -15.40 26.33 7.87
N SER A 15 -16.13 27.44 7.87
CA SER A 15 -16.92 27.87 6.71
C SER A 15 -16.05 28.26 5.51
N THR A 16 -14.86 28.81 5.77
CA THR A 16 -13.87 29.14 4.75
C THR A 16 -13.26 27.86 4.18
N TRP A 17 -12.88 26.91 5.05
CA TRP A 17 -12.37 25.61 4.65
C TRP A 17 -13.41 24.78 3.87
N GLU A 18 -14.69 24.81 4.25
CA GLU A 18 -15.77 24.11 3.55
C GLU A 18 -16.02 24.70 2.15
N LYS A 19 -15.98 26.04 2.02
CA LYS A 19 -16.07 26.71 0.71
C LYS A 19 -14.87 26.43 -0.16
N GLU A 20 -13.66 26.44 0.41
CA GLU A 20 -12.42 26.11 -0.30
C GLU A 20 -12.37 24.63 -0.69
N PHE A 21 -12.82 23.71 0.16
CA PHE A 21 -12.89 22.27 -0.12
C PHE A 21 -13.91 21.95 -1.21
N ASN A 22 -15.05 22.65 -1.23
CA ASN A 22 -16.06 22.51 -2.26
C ASN A 22 -15.68 23.21 -3.58
N HIS A 23 -14.82 24.24 -3.55
CA HIS A 23 -14.28 24.89 -4.75
C HIS A 23 -12.96 24.30 -5.26
N SER A 24 -12.17 23.63 -4.42
CA SER A 24 -10.92 22.99 -4.81
C SER A 24 -11.20 21.63 -5.43
N SER A 25 -11.29 21.61 -6.76
CA SER A 25 -10.80 20.56 -7.65
C SER A 25 -11.32 19.12 -7.51
N HIS A 26 -12.01 18.71 -6.45
CA HIS A 26 -12.49 17.32 -6.28
C HIS A 26 -13.59 16.94 -7.27
N TYR A 27 -14.46 17.88 -7.66
CA TYR A 27 -15.53 17.59 -8.63
C TYR A 27 -15.01 17.53 -10.08
N GLN A 28 -14.04 18.38 -10.42
CA GLN A 28 -13.46 18.44 -11.78
C GLN A 28 -12.43 17.33 -12.01
N VAL A 29 -11.61 17.01 -11.00
CA VAL A 29 -10.63 15.89 -11.06
C VAL A 29 -11.36 14.55 -11.15
N ASN A 30 -12.49 14.37 -10.44
CA ASN A 30 -13.26 13.13 -10.53
C ASN A 30 -13.96 12.94 -11.88
N GLN A 31 -14.39 14.01 -12.57
CA GLN A 31 -14.99 13.89 -13.90
C GLN A 31 -13.96 13.59 -15.00
N GLN A 32 -12.76 14.20 -14.94
CA GLN A 32 -11.67 13.86 -15.86
C GLN A 32 -11.12 12.45 -15.62
N LEU A 33 -10.90 12.05 -14.35
CA LEU A 33 -10.48 10.69 -14.02
C LEU A 33 -11.53 9.64 -14.41
N ALA A 34 -12.83 9.92 -14.28
CA ALA A 34 -13.87 8.99 -14.71
C ALA A 34 -13.93 8.85 -16.24
N HIS A 35 -13.66 9.93 -16.99
CA HIS A 35 -13.65 9.89 -18.45
C HIS A 35 -12.42 9.16 -19.00
N ASP A 36 -11.23 9.45 -18.46
CA ASP A 36 -9.97 8.80 -18.87
C ASP A 36 -9.93 7.31 -18.46
N ASN A 37 -10.48 6.96 -17.29
CA ASN A 37 -10.65 5.55 -16.89
C ASN A 37 -11.68 4.80 -17.75
N GLY A 38 -12.67 5.50 -18.32
CA GLY A 38 -13.67 4.89 -19.22
C GLY A 38 -13.04 4.44 -20.55
N LEU A 39 -12.25 5.31 -21.18
CA LEU A 39 -11.55 5.02 -22.43
C LEU A 39 -10.44 3.96 -22.27
N LEU A 40 -9.70 3.99 -21.15
CA LEU A 40 -8.71 2.96 -20.82
C LEU A 40 -9.34 1.60 -20.49
N ARG A 41 -10.52 1.58 -19.87
CA ARG A 41 -11.26 0.35 -19.59
C ARG A 41 -11.76 -0.32 -20.87
N GLU A 42 -12.17 0.45 -21.87
CA GLU A 42 -12.51 -0.09 -23.20
C GLU A 42 -11.29 -0.69 -23.93
N GLN A 43 -10.12 -0.04 -23.83
CA GLN A 43 -8.88 -0.60 -24.39
C GLN A 43 -8.43 -1.89 -23.67
N LEU A 44 -8.51 -1.94 -22.33
CA LEU A 44 -8.17 -3.13 -21.54
C LEU A 44 -9.18 -4.29 -21.73
N LEU A 45 -10.46 -3.98 -21.96
CA LEU A 45 -11.47 -4.99 -22.27
C LEU A 45 -11.24 -5.61 -23.66
N SER A 46 -10.77 -4.84 -24.64
CA SER A 46 -10.42 -5.38 -25.96
C SER A 46 -9.21 -6.33 -25.94
N ILE A 47 -8.31 -6.17 -24.96
CA ILE A 47 -7.17 -7.09 -24.73
C ILE A 47 -7.63 -8.38 -24.02
N ASN A 48 -8.63 -8.30 -23.13
CA ASN A 48 -9.13 -9.45 -22.36
C ASN A 48 -9.85 -10.52 -23.22
N GLU A 49 -10.29 -10.19 -24.45
CA GLU A 49 -10.87 -11.18 -25.37
C GLU A 49 -9.82 -12.09 -26.02
N TYR A 50 -8.52 -11.78 -25.90
CA TYR A 50 -7.44 -12.52 -26.58
C TYR A 50 -6.70 -13.58 -25.74
N THR A 51 -7.05 -13.81 -24.48
CA THR A 51 -6.27 -14.73 -23.62
C THR A 51 -7.13 -15.70 -22.80
N GLN A 52 -8.04 -16.41 -23.47
CA GLN A 52 -8.59 -17.67 -22.95
C GLN A 52 -7.95 -18.87 -23.63
N LYS A 53 -6.70 -19.17 -23.24
CA LYS A 53 -6.02 -20.48 -23.25
C LYS A 53 -4.52 -20.23 -23.08
N GLY A 54 -4.00 -20.36 -21.86
CA GLY A 54 -2.57 -20.20 -21.60
C GLY A 54 -2.13 -21.04 -20.42
N GLN A 55 -1.16 -21.91 -20.67
CA GLN A 55 -0.61 -22.90 -19.76
C GLN A 55 0.01 -22.31 -18.49
N GLN A 56 0.03 -23.14 -17.45
CA GLN A 56 0.75 -22.98 -16.18
C GLN A 56 2.22 -22.59 -16.43
N LYS A 57 2.57 -21.31 -16.26
CA LYS A 57 3.95 -20.81 -16.43
C LYS A 57 4.46 -20.37 -15.06
N SER A 58 5.27 -21.22 -14.43
CA SER A 58 6.01 -20.85 -13.22
C SER A 58 7.07 -19.81 -13.61
N LEU A 59 7.04 -18.62 -13.00
CA LEU A 59 7.95 -17.53 -13.31
C LEU A 59 9.11 -17.55 -12.30
N HIS A 60 10.27 -17.99 -12.78
CA HIS A 60 11.51 -17.99 -12.00
C HIS A 60 12.42 -16.84 -12.47
N PHE A 61 12.74 -15.91 -11.57
CA PHE A 61 13.49 -14.70 -11.89
C PHE A 61 15.00 -14.92 -11.75
N THR A 62 15.61 -15.65 -12.70
CA THR A 62 17.08 -15.58 -12.87
C THR A 62 17.44 -14.36 -13.72
N GLN A 63 18.69 -13.91 -13.67
CA GLN A 63 19.14 -12.79 -14.50
C GLN A 63 19.02 -13.09 -16.01
N THR A 64 19.26 -14.34 -16.42
CA THR A 64 19.06 -14.81 -17.78
C THR A 64 17.58 -14.83 -18.16
N ALA A 65 16.72 -15.37 -17.29
CA ALA A 65 15.27 -15.42 -17.54
C ALA A 65 14.65 -14.00 -17.58
N LEU A 66 15.16 -13.07 -16.78
CA LEU A 66 14.70 -11.67 -16.80
C LEU A 66 14.96 -10.99 -18.15
N GLN A 67 16.10 -11.27 -18.78
CA GLN A 67 16.39 -10.76 -20.11
C GLN A 67 15.44 -11.35 -21.15
N GLU A 68 15.27 -12.67 -21.16
CA GLU A 68 14.35 -13.36 -22.08
C GLU A 68 12.90 -12.87 -21.94
N ILE A 69 12.45 -12.64 -20.70
CA ILE A 69 11.14 -12.06 -20.43
C ILE A 69 11.09 -10.62 -20.97
N ALA A 70 12.08 -9.77 -20.66
CA ALA A 70 12.10 -8.39 -21.14
C ALA A 70 12.09 -8.30 -22.67
N ASP A 71 12.76 -9.21 -23.37
CA ASP A 71 12.79 -9.23 -24.84
C ASP A 71 11.44 -9.60 -25.46
N THR A 72 10.65 -10.42 -24.77
CA THR A 72 9.33 -10.91 -25.24
C THR A 72 8.14 -10.06 -24.76
N CYS A 73 8.32 -9.22 -23.74
CA CYS A 73 7.26 -8.37 -23.19
C CYS A 73 6.80 -7.27 -24.16
N ILE A 74 5.53 -6.91 -24.05
CA ILE A 74 4.92 -5.81 -24.80
C ILE A 74 5.38 -4.47 -24.20
N GLU A 75 5.87 -3.57 -25.03
CA GLU A 75 6.33 -2.24 -24.63
C GLU A 75 5.17 -1.25 -24.49
N PHE A 76 5.15 -0.51 -23.38
CA PHE A 76 4.23 0.60 -23.15
C PHE A 76 4.99 1.83 -22.61
N ASN A 77 4.70 2.99 -23.20
CA ASN A 77 5.30 4.26 -22.75
C ASN A 77 4.74 4.72 -21.41
N HIS A 78 3.45 4.45 -21.16
CA HIS A 78 2.76 4.84 -19.94
C HIS A 78 1.90 3.69 -19.44
N ILE A 79 2.22 3.15 -18.27
CA ILE A 79 1.52 2.00 -17.70
C ILE A 79 0.53 2.44 -16.63
N VAL A 80 -0.74 2.14 -16.85
CA VAL A 80 -1.78 2.24 -15.82
C VAL A 80 -2.02 0.83 -15.27
N ILE A 81 -1.61 0.60 -14.02
CA ILE A 81 -1.78 -0.70 -13.38
C ILE A 81 -3.15 -0.84 -12.70
N THR A 82 -3.62 -2.08 -12.58
CA THR A 82 -4.88 -2.44 -11.94
C THR A 82 -4.64 -3.35 -10.73
N ASN A 83 -5.72 -3.68 -10.01
CA ASN A 83 -5.70 -4.65 -8.92
C ASN A 83 -5.48 -6.11 -9.37
N GLN A 84 -5.08 -6.35 -10.62
CA GLN A 84 -4.68 -7.68 -11.12
C GLN A 84 -3.16 -7.83 -11.21
N VAL A 85 -2.39 -6.76 -10.94
CA VAL A 85 -0.93 -6.81 -10.96
C VAL A 85 -0.43 -7.63 -9.78
N ILE A 86 0.31 -8.70 -10.08
CA ILE A 86 0.95 -9.56 -9.08
C ILE A 86 2.35 -9.11 -8.71
N TYR A 87 3.06 -8.48 -9.65
CA TYR A 87 4.45 -8.08 -9.47
C TYR A 87 4.85 -6.90 -10.36
N VAL A 88 5.59 -5.95 -9.81
CA VAL A 88 6.22 -4.83 -10.51
C VAL A 88 7.71 -4.92 -10.24
N LYS A 89 8.48 -5.38 -11.22
CA LYS A 89 9.93 -5.57 -11.13
C LYS A 89 10.67 -4.31 -11.56
N ASP A 90 11.64 -3.90 -10.74
CA ASP A 90 12.67 -2.95 -11.16
C ASP A 90 13.75 -3.70 -11.95
N ILE A 91 13.94 -3.30 -13.21
CA ILE A 91 14.98 -3.80 -14.11
C ILE A 91 15.92 -2.68 -14.58
N SER A 92 15.87 -1.50 -13.97
CA SER A 92 16.73 -0.34 -14.33
C SER A 92 18.24 -0.63 -14.30
N LYS A 93 18.66 -1.69 -13.59
CA LYS A 93 20.06 -2.13 -13.51
C LYS A 93 20.44 -3.18 -14.56
N LEU A 94 19.51 -3.60 -15.39
CA LEU A 94 19.74 -4.57 -16.46
C LEU A 94 20.39 -3.84 -17.64
N ALA A 95 21.72 -3.86 -17.72
CA ALA A 95 22.49 -3.10 -18.71
C ALA A 95 22.11 -3.40 -20.19
N SER A 96 21.56 -4.57 -20.44
CA SER A 96 21.11 -5.04 -21.76
C SER A 96 19.73 -4.53 -22.18
N SER A 97 19.03 -3.77 -21.32
CA SER A 97 17.67 -3.30 -21.58
C SER A 97 17.57 -1.78 -21.41
N PRO A 98 16.90 -1.05 -22.33
CA PRO A 98 16.60 0.37 -22.15
C PRO A 98 15.39 0.60 -21.22
N PHE A 99 14.77 -0.45 -20.69
CA PHE A 99 13.57 -0.39 -19.86
C PHE A 99 13.90 -0.39 -18.37
N ASN A 100 13.05 0.26 -17.58
CA ASN A 100 13.23 0.38 -16.14
C ASN A 100 12.32 -0.56 -15.35
N SER A 101 11.21 -1.01 -15.94
CA SER A 101 10.21 -1.82 -15.23
C SER A 101 9.64 -2.97 -16.08
N LEU A 102 9.32 -4.08 -15.38
CA LEU A 102 8.47 -5.16 -15.89
C LEU A 102 7.25 -5.32 -14.99
N ILE A 103 6.07 -5.51 -15.57
CA ILE A 103 4.79 -5.58 -14.86
C ILE A 103 4.13 -6.89 -15.20
N PHE A 104 3.82 -7.67 -14.17
CA PHE A 104 3.21 -8.99 -14.27
C PHE A 104 1.78 -8.92 -13.76
N TYR A 105 0.86 -9.44 -14.56
CA TYR A 105 -0.58 -9.46 -14.30
C TYR A 105 -1.07 -10.89 -14.10
N LEU A 106 -2.20 -11.03 -13.41
CA LEU A 106 -2.97 -12.26 -13.45
C LEU A 106 -3.49 -12.50 -14.88
N ASN A 107 -3.14 -13.63 -15.46
CA ASN A 107 -3.67 -14.15 -16.74
C ASN A 107 -3.42 -13.26 -17.96
N GLN A 108 -2.42 -12.38 -17.91
CA GLN A 108 -2.03 -11.55 -19.05
C GLN A 108 -0.52 -11.64 -19.26
N GLU A 109 -0.09 -11.35 -20.48
CA GLU A 109 1.33 -11.27 -20.79
C GLU A 109 1.98 -10.10 -20.03
N PRO A 110 3.25 -10.24 -19.61
CA PRO A 110 3.92 -9.17 -18.88
C PRO A 110 4.22 -7.98 -19.79
N LEU A 111 4.22 -6.79 -19.19
CA LEU A 111 4.48 -5.52 -19.87
C LEU A 111 5.87 -5.01 -19.48
N LYS A 112 6.48 -4.21 -20.36
CA LYS A 112 7.71 -3.46 -20.06
C LYS A 112 7.55 -1.97 -20.30
N SER A 113 8.23 -1.16 -19.51
CA SER A 113 8.21 0.30 -19.68
C SER A 113 9.54 0.96 -19.28
N LYS A 114 9.76 2.14 -19.86
CA LYS A 114 10.83 3.07 -19.48
C LYS A 114 10.49 3.84 -18.20
N GLU A 115 9.25 3.79 -17.73
CA GLU A 115 8.89 4.34 -16.43
C GLU A 115 9.52 3.52 -15.30
N THR A 116 9.93 4.21 -14.24
CA THR A 116 10.43 3.58 -13.03
C THR A 116 9.28 2.93 -12.25
N THR A 117 9.60 1.91 -11.46
CA THR A 117 8.60 1.30 -10.57
C THR A 117 8.05 2.31 -9.55
N THR A 118 8.82 3.32 -9.17
CA THR A 118 8.38 4.40 -8.29
C THR A 118 7.28 5.24 -8.92
N GLU A 119 7.44 5.66 -10.19
CA GLU A 119 6.45 6.43 -10.92
C GLU A 119 5.15 5.64 -11.09
N ILE A 120 5.25 4.39 -11.55
CA ILE A 120 4.10 3.51 -11.78
C ILE A 120 3.31 3.28 -10.49
N MET A 121 3.99 2.91 -9.40
CA MET A 121 3.32 2.58 -8.14
C MET A 121 2.75 3.83 -7.46
N ASN A 122 3.45 4.97 -7.46
CA ASN A 122 2.92 6.19 -6.88
C ASN A 122 1.67 6.67 -7.62
N ARG A 123 1.68 6.65 -8.96
CA ARG A 123 0.50 6.96 -9.77
C ARG A 123 -0.68 6.07 -9.42
N TYR A 124 -0.45 4.77 -9.25
CA TYR A 124 -1.50 3.85 -8.82
C TYR A 124 -2.03 4.16 -7.42
N PHE A 125 -1.15 4.46 -6.46
CA PHE A 125 -1.55 4.79 -5.09
C PHE A 125 -2.34 6.10 -5.01
N GLU A 126 -1.95 7.09 -5.81
CA GLU A 126 -2.67 8.36 -5.95
C GLU A 126 -4.06 8.16 -6.57
N ALA A 127 -4.16 7.32 -7.61
CA ALA A 127 -5.45 6.95 -8.20
C ALA A 127 -6.39 6.22 -7.23
N ASN A 128 -5.84 5.52 -6.23
CA ASN A 128 -6.61 4.91 -5.13
C ASN A 128 -6.95 5.90 -3.99
N LEU A 129 -6.73 7.21 -4.19
CA LEU A 129 -7.02 8.30 -3.24
C LEU A 129 -6.25 8.23 -1.90
N VAL A 130 -5.34 7.27 -1.76
CA VAL A 130 -4.48 7.13 -0.58
C VAL A 130 -3.03 7.08 -1.04
N PRO A 131 -2.37 8.24 -1.17
CA PRO A 131 -0.94 8.30 -1.45
C PRO A 131 -0.09 7.51 -0.46
N TYR A 132 0.95 6.85 -0.94
CA TYR A 132 1.79 5.96 -0.13
C TYR A 132 2.50 6.66 1.04
N HIS A 133 2.71 7.98 0.98
CA HIS A 133 3.31 8.70 2.10
C HIS A 133 2.43 8.72 3.36
N TYR A 134 1.09 8.69 3.22
CA TYR A 134 0.17 8.55 4.35
C TYR A 134 0.24 7.16 4.96
N VAL A 135 0.27 6.11 4.13
CA VAL A 135 0.43 4.72 4.61
C VAL A 135 1.78 4.57 5.33
N LYS A 136 2.85 5.19 4.82
CA LYS A 136 4.16 5.22 5.51
C LYS A 136 4.10 5.97 6.84
N LEU A 137 3.36 7.07 6.95
CA LEU A 137 3.18 7.79 8.22
C LEU A 137 2.49 6.89 9.25
N ILE A 138 1.39 6.25 8.86
CA ILE A 138 0.65 5.30 9.71
C ILE A 138 1.55 4.13 10.09
N GLY A 139 2.24 3.52 9.13
CA GLY A 139 3.17 2.42 9.34
C GLY A 139 4.26 2.76 10.35
N ARG A 140 4.85 3.95 10.25
CA ARG A 140 5.87 4.41 11.22
C ARG A 140 5.31 4.66 12.60
N SER A 141 4.08 5.18 12.71
CA SER A 141 3.41 5.34 14.02
C SER A 141 3.30 4.01 14.76
N ILE A 142 3.17 2.91 14.01
CA ILE A 142 3.08 1.56 14.56
C ILE A 142 4.40 0.78 14.55
N GLY A 143 5.53 1.47 14.35
CA GLY A 143 6.88 0.90 14.44
C GLY A 143 7.43 0.26 13.16
N ILE A 144 6.75 0.41 12.01
CA ILE A 144 7.25 -0.07 10.72
C ILE A 144 8.21 0.95 10.12
N GLN A 145 9.51 0.78 10.39
CA GLN A 145 10.56 1.71 9.93
C GLN A 145 11.05 1.42 8.51
N LYS A 146 11.09 0.16 8.09
CA LYS A 146 11.66 -0.28 6.80
C LYS A 146 10.67 -1.17 6.07
N CYS A 147 10.74 -1.15 4.73
CA CYS A 147 9.88 -1.91 3.80
C CYS A 147 8.40 -1.84 4.24
N CYS A 148 7.89 -0.62 4.44
CA CYS A 148 6.50 -0.42 4.78
C CYS A 148 5.63 -0.88 3.60
N PRO A 149 4.67 -1.79 3.79
CA PRO A 149 3.80 -2.18 2.70
C PRO A 149 2.76 -1.08 2.44
N TYR A 150 2.29 -1.00 1.20
CA TYR A 150 1.08 -0.27 0.88
C TYR A 150 -0.12 -1.18 1.16
N VAL A 151 -0.98 -0.78 2.08
CA VAL A 151 -2.22 -1.51 2.42
C VAL A 151 -3.38 -0.54 2.31
N TYR A 152 -4.33 -0.86 1.44
CA TYR A 152 -5.56 -0.10 1.26
C TYR A 152 -6.72 -1.04 0.92
N ASN A 153 -7.77 -1.03 1.74
CA ASN A 153 -8.88 -1.99 1.67
C ASN A 153 -8.36 -3.45 1.64
N THR A 154 -8.61 -4.20 0.57
CA THR A 154 -8.12 -5.57 0.34
C THR A 154 -6.80 -5.62 -0.42
N ILE A 155 -6.29 -4.48 -0.90
CA ILE A 155 -5.06 -4.37 -1.67
C ILE A 155 -3.88 -4.30 -0.72
N ALA A 156 -2.87 -5.11 -0.99
CA ALA A 156 -1.60 -5.11 -0.27
C ALA A 156 -0.44 -5.28 -1.25
N TYR A 157 0.39 -4.25 -1.42
CA TYR A 157 1.64 -4.29 -2.17
C TYR A 157 2.82 -4.17 -1.20
N VAL A 158 3.79 -5.07 -1.34
CA VAL A 158 4.95 -5.14 -0.46
C VAL A 158 6.21 -4.83 -1.26
N PRO A 159 7.05 -3.89 -0.81
CA PRO A 159 8.32 -3.64 -1.46
C PRO A 159 9.34 -4.73 -1.05
N GLU A 160 10.09 -5.27 -2.01
CA GLU A 160 11.11 -6.29 -1.74
C GLU A 160 12.20 -5.78 -0.79
N LYS A 161 12.59 -4.51 -0.96
CA LYS A 161 13.62 -3.85 -0.17
C LYS A 161 13.07 -2.55 0.41
N GLY A 162 13.68 -2.07 1.49
CA GLY A 162 13.28 -0.81 2.11
C GLY A 162 13.48 0.34 1.12
N PRO A 163 12.66 1.40 1.18
CA PRO A 163 12.86 2.56 0.34
C PRO A 163 14.17 3.26 0.75
N THR A 164 15.26 2.94 0.07
CA THR A 164 16.23 3.97 -0.29
C THR A 164 15.58 4.83 -1.39
N ASN A 165 16.08 6.02 -1.70
CA ASN A 165 15.53 6.90 -2.74
C ASN A 165 15.65 6.33 -4.18
N ALA A 166 15.72 5.01 -4.33
CA ALA A 166 15.87 4.28 -5.57
C ALA A 166 14.57 3.50 -5.90
N PRO A 167 14.31 3.22 -7.19
CA PRO A 167 13.28 2.27 -7.59
C PRO A 167 13.41 0.93 -6.86
N VAL A 168 12.28 0.36 -6.46
CA VAL A 168 12.22 -0.95 -5.81
C VAL A 168 11.18 -1.83 -6.48
N SER A 169 11.36 -3.14 -6.41
CA SER A 169 10.35 -4.10 -6.88
C SER A 169 9.24 -4.27 -5.85
N TRP A 170 8.03 -4.51 -6.31
CA TRP A 170 6.81 -4.63 -5.50
C TRP A 170 6.04 -5.89 -5.85
N TYR A 171 5.52 -6.58 -4.85
CA TYR A 171 4.72 -7.79 -5.06
C TYR A 171 3.40 -7.75 -4.30
N ALA A 172 2.36 -8.35 -4.87
CA ALA A 172 0.97 -8.22 -4.41
C ALA A 172 0.59 -9.33 -3.42
N LEU A 173 0.77 -9.10 -2.12
CA LEU A 173 0.42 -10.08 -1.09
C LEU A 173 -1.05 -10.49 -1.09
N HIS A 174 -1.93 -9.59 -1.51
CA HIS A 174 -3.37 -9.83 -1.58
C HIS A 174 -3.79 -10.86 -2.64
N HIS A 175 -2.91 -11.19 -3.58
CA HIS A 175 -3.11 -12.27 -4.55
C HIS A 175 -2.45 -13.59 -4.14
N VAL A 176 -1.62 -13.61 -3.11
CA VAL A 176 -0.88 -14.82 -2.70
C VAL A 176 -1.83 -15.75 -1.93
N VAL A 177 -2.01 -16.96 -2.42
CA VAL A 177 -2.84 -18.00 -1.81
C VAL A 177 -2.06 -18.77 -0.76
N HIS A 178 -0.81 -19.14 -1.07
CA HIS A 178 0.10 -19.81 -0.14
C HIS A 178 1.55 -19.50 -0.51
N ALA A 179 2.45 -19.74 0.45
CA ALA A 179 3.89 -19.54 0.27
C ALA A 179 4.67 -20.76 0.75
N ILE A 180 5.50 -21.32 -0.12
CA ILE A 180 6.43 -22.41 0.20
C ILE A 180 7.78 -21.79 0.55
N LYS A 181 8.30 -22.13 1.73
CA LYS A 181 9.50 -21.51 2.30
C LYS A 181 10.59 -22.56 2.35
N ASN A 182 11.61 -22.41 1.52
CA ASN A 182 12.72 -23.35 1.52
C ASN A 182 13.78 -22.88 2.54
N SER A 183 13.92 -23.64 3.63
CA SER A 183 14.88 -23.35 4.69
C SER A 183 16.34 -23.46 4.24
N GLN A 184 16.62 -24.17 3.14
CA GLN A 184 17.98 -24.43 2.65
C GLN A 184 18.45 -23.41 1.61
N SER A 185 17.54 -22.88 0.77
CA SER A 185 17.93 -22.02 -0.36
C SER A 185 17.74 -20.51 -0.11
N ASN A 186 17.25 -20.10 1.06
CA ASN A 186 16.82 -18.71 1.33
C ASN A 186 15.79 -18.16 0.33
N LEU A 187 15.18 -19.02 -0.49
CA LEU A 187 14.13 -18.66 -1.43
C LEU A 187 12.75 -18.83 -0.80
N THR A 188 11.86 -17.90 -1.10
CA THR A 188 10.43 -18.06 -0.87
C THR A 188 9.72 -18.14 -2.21
N PHE A 189 8.88 -19.16 -2.35
CA PHE A 189 7.99 -19.37 -3.50
C PHE A 189 6.60 -18.89 -3.11
N LEU A 190 6.08 -17.92 -3.85
CA LEU A 190 4.71 -17.41 -3.70
C LEU A 190 3.85 -18.04 -4.78
N HIS A 191 2.74 -18.62 -4.36
CA HIS A 191 1.71 -19.12 -5.27
C HIS A 191 0.57 -18.13 -5.23
N PHE A 192 0.35 -17.46 -6.36
CA PHE A 192 -0.74 -16.53 -6.54
C PHE A 192 -2.00 -17.24 -7.02
N ARG A 193 -3.11 -16.52 -6.98
CA ARG A 193 -4.36 -16.90 -7.65
C ARG A 193 -4.06 -17.24 -9.12
N ASN A 194 -4.84 -18.16 -9.68
CA ASN A 194 -4.70 -18.64 -11.06
C ASN A 194 -3.34 -19.29 -11.37
N GLN A 195 -2.72 -19.92 -10.36
CA GLN A 195 -1.53 -20.79 -10.51
C GLN A 195 -0.26 -20.09 -11.02
N HIS A 196 -0.17 -18.75 -10.88
CA HIS A 196 1.09 -18.05 -11.10
C HIS A 196 2.03 -18.31 -9.93
N GLU A 197 3.28 -18.64 -10.22
CA GLU A 197 4.31 -18.89 -9.21
C GLU A 197 5.45 -17.90 -9.38
N PHE A 198 5.98 -17.45 -8.24
CA PHE A 198 7.04 -16.46 -8.16
C PHE A 198 8.05 -16.85 -7.11
N SER A 199 9.32 -16.98 -7.49
CA SER A 199 10.43 -17.15 -6.56
C SER A 199 11.23 -15.86 -6.42
N PHE A 200 11.65 -15.55 -5.19
CA PHE A 200 12.54 -14.44 -4.91
C PHE A 200 13.42 -14.69 -3.69
N ASP A 201 14.54 -13.98 -3.66
CA ASP A 201 15.58 -14.05 -2.62
C ASP A 201 15.14 -13.39 -1.31
N LEU A 202 14.11 -13.95 -0.69
CA LEU A 202 13.66 -13.58 0.63
C LEU A 202 13.52 -14.83 1.48
N GLY A 203 14.42 -14.99 2.45
CA GLY A 203 14.36 -16.12 3.38
C GLY A 203 13.06 -16.14 4.19
N LYS A 204 12.72 -17.31 4.75
CA LYS A 204 11.51 -17.54 5.56
C LYS A 204 11.22 -16.40 6.56
N LYS A 205 12.23 -15.98 7.33
CA LYS A 205 12.09 -14.91 8.34
C LYS A 205 11.78 -13.55 7.71
N GLY A 206 12.37 -13.24 6.57
CA GLY A 206 12.11 -12.00 5.84
C GLY A 206 10.67 -11.92 5.36
N TYR A 207 10.17 -13.01 4.77
CA TYR A 207 8.78 -13.11 4.32
C TYR A 207 7.80 -12.98 5.49
N GLU A 208 8.05 -13.72 6.58
CA GLU A 208 7.21 -13.64 7.79
C GLU A 208 7.13 -12.23 8.34
N ASN A 209 8.26 -11.53 8.44
CA ASN A 209 8.28 -10.13 8.88
C ASN A 209 7.46 -9.21 7.97
N GLN A 210 7.52 -9.43 6.65
CA GLN A 210 6.72 -8.65 5.70
C GLN A 210 5.22 -8.95 5.82
N LEU A 211 4.85 -10.22 5.99
CA LEU A 211 3.47 -10.62 6.24
C LEU A 211 2.94 -9.99 7.53
N VAL A 212 3.70 -10.04 8.64
CA VAL A 212 3.33 -9.40 9.91
C VAL A 212 3.10 -7.90 9.75
N ARG A 213 3.96 -7.19 9.01
CA ARG A 213 3.78 -5.76 8.72
C ARG A 213 2.47 -5.48 7.97
N VAL A 214 2.14 -6.31 6.98
CA VAL A 214 0.87 -6.21 6.25
C VAL A 214 -0.31 -6.48 7.17
N ILE A 215 -0.26 -7.53 8.01
CA ILE A 215 -1.32 -7.84 8.98
C ILE A 215 -1.55 -6.69 9.95
N ASN A 216 -0.49 -6.08 10.48
CA ASN A 216 -0.63 -4.99 11.45
C ASN A 216 -1.29 -3.75 10.81
N LEU A 217 -0.86 -3.37 9.60
CA LEU A 217 -1.49 -2.27 8.86
C LEU A 217 -2.92 -2.57 8.43
N TYR A 218 -3.18 -3.78 7.93
CA TYR A 218 -4.51 -4.21 7.54
C TYR A 218 -5.46 -4.19 8.73
N SER A 219 -5.04 -4.75 9.86
CA SER A 219 -5.84 -4.78 11.08
C SER A 219 -6.18 -3.37 11.54
N LEU A 220 -5.18 -2.48 11.59
CA LEU A 220 -5.37 -1.07 11.91
C LEU A 220 -6.42 -0.41 11.01
N GLN A 221 -6.33 -0.63 9.70
CA GLN A 221 -7.31 -0.13 8.76
C GLN A 221 -8.72 -0.69 9.04
N GLN A 222 -8.85 -1.99 9.30
CA GLN A 222 -10.15 -2.59 9.61
C GLN A 222 -10.77 -2.00 10.88
N LEU A 223 -9.97 -1.72 11.89
CA LEU A 223 -10.43 -1.09 13.13
C LEU A 223 -10.92 0.34 12.88
N PHE A 224 -10.14 1.10 12.12
CA PHE A 224 -10.54 2.45 11.71
C PHE A 224 -11.83 2.45 10.91
N LYS A 225 -11.94 1.53 9.94
CA LYS A 225 -13.13 1.31 9.14
C LYS A 225 -14.33 0.96 10.01
N GLN A 226 -14.22 -0.04 10.89
CA GLN A 226 -15.28 -0.44 11.81
C GLN A 226 -15.75 0.72 12.70
N ARG A 227 -14.82 1.57 13.16
CA ARG A 227 -15.15 2.74 13.96
C ARG A 227 -15.95 3.78 13.17
N ILE A 228 -15.49 4.14 11.97
CA ILE A 228 -16.23 5.05 11.08
C ILE A 228 -17.61 4.47 10.79
N MET A 229 -17.66 3.19 10.43
CA MET A 229 -18.92 2.54 10.12
C MET A 229 -19.90 2.57 11.29
N ALA A 230 -19.44 2.33 12.51
CA ALA A 230 -20.25 2.45 13.72
C ALA A 230 -20.72 3.89 13.98
N ASP A 231 -19.82 4.88 13.86
CA ASP A 231 -20.14 6.29 14.11
C ASP A 231 -21.15 6.85 13.06
N PHE A 232 -21.19 6.29 11.85
CA PHE A 232 -22.09 6.69 10.75
C PHE A 232 -23.22 5.69 10.43
N ASN A 233 -23.41 4.64 11.24
CA ASN A 233 -24.40 3.57 11.01
C ASN A 233 -24.31 2.91 9.61
N LEU A 234 -23.09 2.74 9.10
CA LEU A 234 -22.83 2.08 7.82
C LEU A 234 -22.74 0.57 8.02
N VAL A 235 -23.18 -0.20 7.02
CA VAL A 235 -23.09 -1.66 6.99
C VAL A 235 -22.17 -2.11 5.87
N GLU A 236 -21.29 -3.06 6.16
CA GLU A 236 -20.37 -3.61 5.17
C GLU A 236 -21.05 -4.75 4.43
N LEU A 237 -21.00 -4.70 3.10
CA LEU A 237 -21.41 -5.83 2.28
C LEU A 237 -20.31 -6.89 2.32
N PRO A 238 -20.65 -8.18 2.54
CA PRO A 238 -19.67 -9.24 2.55
C PRO A 238 -18.98 -9.37 1.19
N SER A 239 -17.65 -9.49 1.22
CA SER A 239 -16.86 -9.78 0.03
C SER A 239 -17.12 -11.21 -0.47
N VAL A 240 -17.25 -11.38 -1.78
CA VAL A 240 -17.53 -12.66 -2.46
C VAL A 240 -16.24 -13.40 -2.85
N GLU A 241 -15.09 -13.08 -2.22
CA GLU A 241 -13.84 -13.78 -2.55
C GLU A 241 -13.92 -15.27 -2.19
N LYS A 242 -13.87 -16.13 -3.21
CA LYS A 242 -13.98 -17.60 -3.08
C LYS A 242 -12.77 -18.26 -2.42
N GLU A 243 -11.58 -17.68 -2.60
CA GLU A 243 -10.33 -18.24 -2.08
C GLU A 243 -9.58 -17.24 -1.19
N LEU A 244 -9.30 -17.69 0.03
CA LEU A 244 -8.60 -16.89 1.02
C LEU A 244 -7.12 -16.72 0.65
N ASN A 245 -6.65 -15.48 0.67
CA ASN A 245 -5.23 -15.17 0.53
C ASN A 245 -4.48 -15.37 1.86
N VAL A 246 -3.15 -15.28 1.83
CA VAL A 246 -2.29 -15.45 3.00
C VAL A 246 -2.57 -14.44 4.12
N ILE A 247 -3.06 -13.24 3.79
CA ILE A 247 -3.44 -12.21 4.77
C ILE A 247 -4.67 -12.69 5.55
N GLN A 248 -5.73 -13.06 4.83
CA GLN A 248 -6.99 -13.54 5.39
C GLN A 248 -6.78 -14.83 6.19
N LYS A 249 -6.03 -15.80 5.65
CA LYS A 249 -5.67 -17.05 6.35
C LYS A 249 -4.97 -16.75 7.67
N ARG A 250 -4.01 -15.82 7.67
CA ARG A 250 -3.31 -15.44 8.91
C ARG A 250 -4.26 -14.78 9.91
N LEU A 251 -5.13 -13.87 9.46
CA LEU A 251 -6.10 -13.19 10.33
C LEU A 251 -7.10 -14.15 10.99
N GLN A 252 -7.48 -15.24 10.31
CA GLN A 252 -8.35 -16.27 10.89
C GLN A 252 -7.66 -17.05 12.02
N THR A 253 -6.35 -17.25 11.92
CA THR A 253 -5.56 -17.95 12.95
C THR A 253 -5.02 -17.03 14.04
N ALA A 254 -5.07 -15.72 13.82
CA ALA A 254 -4.53 -14.72 14.71
C ALA A 254 -5.47 -14.49 15.90
N THR A 255 -4.89 -14.32 17.09
CA THR A 255 -5.64 -13.83 18.25
C THR A 255 -6.21 -12.46 17.92
N SER A 256 -7.51 -12.27 18.13
CA SER A 256 -8.17 -10.99 17.89
C SER A 256 -7.38 -9.86 18.55
N ILE A 257 -7.05 -8.83 17.77
CA ILE A 257 -6.39 -7.64 18.28
C ILE A 257 -7.41 -6.93 19.17
N HIS A 258 -7.29 -7.14 20.48
CA HIS A 258 -8.03 -6.37 21.47
C HIS A 258 -7.39 -4.99 21.55
N LEU A 259 -8.11 -4.01 21.04
CA LEU A 259 -7.82 -2.61 21.30
C LEU A 259 -8.79 -2.08 22.32
N GLU A 260 -8.23 -1.29 23.21
CA GLU A 260 -8.98 -0.40 24.07
C GLU A 260 -9.96 0.43 23.20
N PRO A 261 -11.20 0.64 23.65
CA PRO A 261 -12.20 1.38 22.90
C PRO A 261 -11.80 2.87 22.83
N HIS A 262 -10.98 3.21 21.85
CA HIS A 262 -10.58 4.57 21.58
C HIS A 262 -11.51 5.22 20.55
N SER A 263 -11.81 6.50 20.72
CA SER A 263 -12.59 7.26 19.75
C SER A 263 -11.77 7.61 18.51
N LEU A 264 -12.44 7.89 17.39
CA LEU A 264 -11.79 8.40 16.17
C LEU A 264 -10.93 9.63 16.47
N GLN A 265 -11.43 10.54 17.30
CA GLN A 265 -10.69 11.72 17.75
C GLN A 265 -9.38 11.36 18.47
N GLN A 266 -9.38 10.35 19.34
CA GLN A 266 -8.17 9.92 20.03
C GLN A 266 -7.13 9.33 19.07
N PHE A 267 -7.58 8.62 18.03
CA PHE A 267 -6.70 8.12 16.97
C PHE A 267 -6.09 9.26 16.13
N LEU A 268 -6.89 10.23 15.71
CA LEU A 268 -6.41 11.39 14.95
C LEU A 268 -5.40 12.21 15.78
N ASN A 269 -5.70 12.45 17.06
CA ASN A 269 -4.79 13.12 17.99
C ASN A 269 -3.46 12.36 18.14
N TYR A 270 -3.50 11.02 18.11
CA TYR A 270 -2.30 10.20 18.13
C TYR A 270 -1.45 10.36 16.86
N LEU A 271 -2.08 10.37 15.68
CA LEU A 271 -1.37 10.62 14.42
C LEU A 271 -0.76 12.03 14.38
N VAL A 272 -1.47 13.04 14.87
CA VAL A 272 -0.96 14.41 14.98
C VAL A 272 0.24 14.46 15.93
N TYR A 273 0.11 13.90 17.13
CA TYR A 273 1.21 13.81 18.10
C TYR A 273 2.45 13.15 17.48
N PHE A 274 2.27 12.01 16.81
CA PHE A 274 3.36 11.29 16.17
C PHE A 274 4.00 12.09 15.02
N LYS A 275 3.19 12.77 14.21
CA LYS A 275 3.68 13.59 13.11
C LYS A 275 4.50 14.78 13.61
N VAL A 276 4.06 15.44 14.68
CA VAL A 276 4.81 16.53 15.32
C VAL A 276 6.14 16.01 15.84
N GLN A 277 6.14 14.87 16.55
CA GLN A 277 7.37 14.24 17.03
C GLN A 277 8.35 13.97 15.89
N GLU A 278 7.89 13.37 14.80
CA GLU A 278 8.73 13.07 13.63
C GLU A 278 9.32 14.34 12.99
N LEU A 279 8.52 15.41 12.88
CA LEU A 279 8.98 16.69 12.33
C LEU A 279 10.03 17.34 13.23
N LEU A 280 9.82 17.35 14.55
CA LEU A 280 10.78 17.88 15.51
C LEU A 280 12.10 17.10 15.46
N THR A 281 12.04 15.77 15.46
CA THR A 281 13.22 14.90 15.29
C THR A 281 13.97 15.20 14.00
N LYS A 282 13.25 15.41 12.89
CA LYS A 282 13.86 15.72 11.60
C LYS A 282 14.56 17.09 11.57
N VAL A 283 13.98 18.10 12.22
CA VAL A 283 14.48 19.49 12.19
C VAL A 283 15.59 19.71 13.22
N LEU A 284 15.43 19.15 14.43
CA LEU A 284 16.29 19.40 15.58
C LEU A 284 17.39 18.35 15.78
N GLY A 285 17.25 17.16 15.18
CA GLY A 285 18.12 15.99 15.38
C GLY A 285 17.59 15.05 16.47
N GLU A 286 17.88 13.74 16.36
CA GLU A 286 17.34 12.69 17.23
C GLU A 286 17.66 12.88 18.72
N GLU A 287 18.81 13.45 19.05
CA GLU A 287 19.29 13.61 20.42
C GLU A 287 19.01 15.00 21.01
N ASN A 288 18.17 15.80 20.36
CA ASN A 288 17.95 17.17 20.80
C ASN A 288 17.05 17.21 22.06
N PRO A 289 17.54 17.73 23.20
CA PRO A 289 16.81 17.71 24.47
C PRO A 289 15.51 18.53 24.43
N PHE A 290 15.40 19.51 23.52
CA PHE A 290 14.18 20.31 23.36
C PHE A 290 13.00 19.51 22.79
N ILE A 291 13.24 18.35 22.17
CA ILE A 291 12.15 17.51 21.66
C ILE A 291 11.29 17.02 22.83
N GLU A 292 11.90 16.53 23.92
CA GLU A 292 11.14 16.05 25.07
C GLU A 292 10.38 17.18 25.76
N GLU A 293 10.99 18.35 25.87
CA GLU A 293 10.36 19.55 26.44
C GLU A 293 9.14 19.97 25.62
N ILE A 294 9.28 20.11 24.30
CA ILE A 294 8.17 20.46 23.41
C ILE A 294 7.08 19.38 23.45
N MET A 295 7.46 18.10 23.35
CA MET A 295 6.51 16.98 23.35
C MET A 295 5.78 16.85 24.69
N SER A 296 6.35 17.30 25.82
CA SER A 296 5.70 17.32 27.13
C SER A 296 4.49 18.27 27.19
N THR A 297 4.48 19.32 26.35
CA THR A 297 3.33 20.23 26.23
C THR A 297 2.14 19.59 25.50
N PHE A 298 2.39 18.51 24.73
CA PHE A 298 1.34 17.75 24.08
C PHE A 298 0.85 16.63 25.00
N LYS A 299 -0.47 16.54 25.20
CA LYS A 299 -1.07 15.40 25.90
C LYS A 299 -0.87 14.14 25.05
N LYS A 300 0.07 13.27 25.45
CA LYS A 300 0.24 11.95 24.83
C LYS A 300 -1.11 11.21 24.88
N PRO A 301 -1.73 10.92 23.73
CA PRO A 301 -3.00 10.23 23.73
C PRO A 301 -2.81 8.81 24.29
N PRO A 302 -3.82 8.24 24.97
CA PRO A 302 -3.73 6.92 25.62
C PRO A 302 -3.63 5.76 24.61
N PHE A 303 -3.54 6.08 23.32
CA PHE A 303 -3.54 5.15 22.21
C PHE A 303 -2.27 4.29 22.23
N ARG A 304 -2.39 3.04 22.71
CA ARG A 304 -1.33 2.03 22.64
C ARG A 304 -1.79 0.87 21.77
N PHE A 305 -1.16 0.72 20.62
CA PHE A 305 -1.33 -0.52 19.86
C PHE A 305 -0.43 -1.62 20.42
N ARG A 306 -1.02 -2.78 20.74
CA ARG A 306 -0.28 -4.02 20.93
C ARG A 306 -0.39 -4.83 19.64
N PHE A 307 0.57 -4.65 18.74
CA PHE A 307 0.64 -5.40 17.50
C PHE A 307 1.29 -6.77 17.69
N HIS A 308 1.07 -7.65 16.71
CA HIS A 308 1.69 -8.96 16.68
C HIS A 308 3.21 -8.80 16.55
N LYS A 309 3.96 -9.51 17.41
CA LYS A 309 5.41 -9.63 17.33
C LYS A 309 5.79 -10.83 16.45
#